data_AF-G3LJ93-F1
#
_entry.id   AF-G3LJ93-F1
#
_cell.length_a   1.000
_cell.length_b   1.000
_cell.length_c   1.000
_cell.angle_alpha   90.00
_cell.angle_beta   90.00
_cell.angle_gamma   90.00
#
_symmetry.space_group_name_H-M   'P 1'
#
loop_
_entity.id
_entity.type
_entity.pdbx_description
1 polymer ?
#
loop_
_entity_poly.entity_id
_entity_poly.type
_entity_poly.pdbx_seq_one_letter_code
_entity_poly.pdbx_strand_id
1 'polypeptide(L)'
;GYDHNKKAGAMNALVRTSAIMSNGPFILNLDCDHYVYNSMALREGMCFMLDRGGDRISYVQFPQRFEGIDPNDRYANHNTVFFDVSMRALDGLQGPMYVGTGCIFRRTALYGFSPPRATEHHGWLGRRKVKISLRKPKAVRKKDDEISLPMNGEFNEEENDDGD
;
A
#
# COMPACT_ATOMS: atom_id res chain seq x y z
N GLY A 1 10.52 -24.08 14.51
CA GLY A 1 9.32 -23.74 13.73
C GLY A 1 9.69 -22.72 12.66
N TYR A 2 8.96 -22.69 11.55
CA TYR A 2 9.20 -21.72 10.47
C TYR A 2 8.40 -20.44 10.70
N ASP A 3 9.00 -19.28 10.41
CA ASP A 3 8.27 -18.02 10.40
C ASP A 3 7.27 -18.00 9.23
N HIS A 4 6.03 -17.65 9.55
CA HIS A 4 4.89 -17.70 8.63
C HIS A 4 4.25 -16.32 8.39
N ASN A 5 4.86 -15.22 8.87
CA ASN A 5 4.42 -13.85 8.58
C ASN A 5 2.94 -13.54 8.90
N LYS A 6 2.34 -14.25 9.86
CA LYS A 6 0.96 -14.04 10.37
C LYS A 6 -0.05 -13.82 9.23
N LYS A 7 -0.86 -12.74 9.30
CA LYS A 7 -1.89 -12.37 8.31
C LYS A 7 -1.30 -12.17 6.91
N ALA A 8 -0.14 -11.53 6.80
CA ALA A 8 0.49 -11.26 5.50
C ALA A 8 0.88 -12.56 4.78
N GLY A 9 1.44 -13.53 5.51
CA GLY A 9 1.79 -14.84 4.95
C GLY A 9 0.56 -15.60 4.45
N ALA A 10 -0.52 -15.60 5.23
CA ALA A 10 -1.79 -16.22 4.86
C ALA A 10 -2.40 -15.59 3.59
N MET A 11 -2.50 -14.26 3.53
CA MET A 11 -3.02 -13.56 2.35
C MET A 11 -2.16 -13.84 1.10
N ASN A 12 -0.83 -13.82 1.23
CA ASN A 12 0.07 -14.13 0.11
C ASN A 12 -0.08 -15.57 -0.38
N ALA A 13 -0.35 -16.53 0.52
CA ALA A 13 -0.65 -17.91 0.14
C ALA A 13 -1.98 -17.99 -0.62
N LEU A 14 -3.04 -17.32 -0.15
CA LEU A 14 -4.34 -17.28 -0.82
C LEU A 14 -4.26 -16.65 -2.22
N VAL A 15 -3.45 -15.61 -2.41
CA VAL A 15 -3.23 -15.01 -3.73
C VAL A 15 -2.62 -16.03 -4.72
N ARG A 16 -1.70 -16.88 -4.25
CA ARG A 16 -1.10 -17.95 -5.08
C ARG A 16 -2.09 -19.07 -5.37
N THR A 17 -2.78 -19.57 -4.35
CA THR A 17 -3.75 -20.67 -4.50
C THR A 17 -4.92 -20.26 -5.41
N SER A 18 -5.48 -19.06 -5.21
CA SER A 18 -6.57 -18.56 -6.04
C SER A 18 -6.17 -18.36 -7.50
N ALA A 19 -4.90 -18.10 -7.79
CA ALA A 19 -4.41 -17.99 -9.18
C ALA A 19 -4.58 -19.29 -9.96
N ILE A 20 -4.49 -20.43 -9.27
CA ILE A 20 -4.62 -21.76 -9.86
C ILE A 20 -6.10 -22.18 -9.89
N MET A 21 -6.85 -21.90 -8.82
CA MET A 21 -8.23 -22.39 -8.69
C MET A 21 -9.25 -21.62 -9.54
N SER A 22 -9.27 -20.29 -9.43
CA SER A 22 -10.29 -19.46 -10.09
C SER A 22 -9.70 -18.38 -10.99
N ASN A 23 -8.43 -18.02 -10.76
CA ASN A 23 -7.71 -16.97 -11.46
C ASN A 23 -8.49 -15.63 -11.57
N GLY A 24 -9.29 -15.31 -10.54
CA GLY A 24 -10.10 -14.09 -10.53
C GLY A 24 -9.24 -12.82 -10.68
N PRO A 25 -9.59 -11.85 -11.55
CA PRO A 25 -8.78 -10.66 -11.82
C PRO A 25 -8.78 -9.64 -10.67
N PHE A 26 -9.83 -9.67 -9.84
CA PHE A 26 -9.98 -8.84 -8.66
C PHE A 26 -10.06 -9.71 -7.40
N ILE A 27 -9.51 -9.21 -6.29
CA ILE A 27 -9.42 -9.92 -5.01
C ILE A 27 -9.93 -8.99 -3.91
N LEU A 28 -10.97 -9.41 -3.20
CA LEU A 28 -11.46 -8.70 -2.01
C LEU A 28 -10.72 -9.21 -0.77
N ASN A 29 -10.10 -8.31 -0.01
CA ASN A 29 -9.62 -8.60 1.33
C ASN A 29 -10.65 -8.14 2.37
N LEU A 30 -11.02 -9.04 3.29
CA LEU A 30 -12.03 -8.80 4.33
C LEU A 30 -11.65 -9.57 5.61
N ASP A 31 -11.78 -8.90 6.75
CA ASP A 31 -11.52 -9.48 8.07
C ASP A 31 -12.76 -10.18 8.63
N CYS A 32 -12.56 -11.07 9.61
CA CYS A 32 -13.63 -11.92 10.16
C CYS A 32 -14.68 -11.16 10.97
N ASP A 33 -14.35 -9.97 11.45
CA ASP A 33 -15.22 -9.04 12.17
C ASP A 33 -15.86 -8.00 11.23
N HIS A 34 -15.59 -8.08 9.93
CA HIS A 34 -16.19 -7.23 8.91
C HIS A 34 -17.10 -8.03 8.00
N TYR A 35 -18.28 -7.48 7.71
CA TYR A 35 -19.22 -8.06 6.78
C TYR A 35 -19.69 -7.03 5.75
N VAL A 36 -20.19 -7.52 4.62
CA VAL A 36 -20.71 -6.64 3.56
C VAL A 36 -22.14 -6.25 3.92
N TYR A 37 -22.32 -5.01 4.38
CA TYR A 37 -23.64 -4.48 4.75
C TYR A 37 -24.58 -4.33 3.54
N ASN A 38 -24.07 -3.81 2.42
CA ASN A 38 -24.82 -3.64 1.18
C ASN A 38 -24.07 -4.30 0.02
N SER A 39 -24.69 -5.28 -0.63
CA SER A 39 -24.10 -6.00 -1.77
C SER A 39 -23.85 -5.09 -2.97
N MET A 40 -24.56 -3.96 -3.10
CA MET A 40 -24.30 -2.95 -4.12
C MET A 40 -22.92 -2.32 -3.98
N ALA A 41 -22.31 -2.30 -2.79
CA ALA A 41 -20.97 -1.74 -2.60
C ALA A 41 -19.92 -2.43 -3.47
N LEU A 42 -20.04 -3.74 -3.69
CA LEU A 42 -19.14 -4.46 -4.58
C LEU A 42 -19.33 -4.05 -6.05
N ARG A 43 -20.58 -3.78 -6.46
CA ARG A 43 -20.88 -3.26 -7.79
C ARG A 43 -20.29 -1.88 -8.00
N GLU A 44 -20.41 -0.98 -7.01
CA GLU A 44 -19.80 0.35 -7.05
C GLU A 44 -18.27 0.26 -7.12
N GLY A 45 -17.64 -0.62 -6.36
CA GLY A 45 -16.19 -0.87 -6.45
C GLY A 45 -15.77 -1.34 -7.84
N MET A 46 -16.58 -2.19 -8.48
CA MET A 46 -16.35 -2.62 -9.86
C MET A 46 -16.55 -1.49 -10.87
N CYS A 47 -17.47 -0.55 -10.64
CA CYS A 47 -17.62 0.64 -11.49
C CYS A 47 -16.30 1.40 -11.57
N PHE A 48 -15.61 1.67 -10.46
CA PHE A 48 -14.27 2.29 -10.49
C PHE A 48 -13.24 1.45 -11.27
N MET A 49 -13.20 0.14 -11.03
CA MET A 49 -12.20 -0.75 -11.63
C MET A 49 -12.35 -0.96 -13.14
N LEU A 50 -13.59 -0.85 -13.63
CA LEU A 50 -13.98 -1.15 -15.02
C LEU A 50 -14.30 0.09 -15.84
N ASP A 51 -14.39 1.27 -15.23
CA ASP A 51 -14.61 2.52 -15.95
C ASP A 51 -13.39 2.93 -16.80
N ARG A 52 -13.56 3.94 -17.64
CA ARG A 52 -12.51 4.55 -18.45
C ARG A 52 -11.38 5.07 -17.57
N GLY A 53 -10.23 4.38 -17.62
CA GLY A 53 -9.07 4.71 -16.80
C GLY A 53 -8.97 3.88 -15.51
N GLY A 54 -9.95 3.02 -15.23
CA GLY A 54 -9.94 2.05 -14.13
C GLY A 54 -8.79 1.04 -14.24
N ASP A 55 -8.25 0.83 -15.44
CA ASP A 55 -7.05 0.03 -15.70
C ASP A 55 -5.78 0.57 -14.99
N ARG A 56 -5.80 1.84 -14.58
CA ARG A 56 -4.73 2.48 -13.77
C ARG A 56 -4.94 2.33 -12.27
N ILE A 57 -6.11 1.85 -11.84
CA ILE A 57 -6.44 1.65 -10.42
C ILE A 57 -5.86 0.31 -9.95
N SER A 58 -5.09 0.37 -8.87
CA SER A 58 -4.49 -0.79 -8.22
C SER A 58 -5.44 -1.44 -7.22
N TYR A 59 -6.18 -0.64 -6.46
CA TYR A 59 -7.18 -1.09 -5.52
C TYR A 59 -8.26 -0.01 -5.26
N VAL A 60 -9.40 -0.43 -4.74
CA VAL A 60 -10.48 0.44 -4.23
C VAL A 60 -10.67 0.14 -2.75
N GLN A 61 -10.44 1.14 -1.90
CA GLN A 61 -10.60 1.05 -0.46
C GLN A 61 -12.00 1.51 -0.06
N PHE A 62 -12.74 0.67 0.65
CA PHE A 62 -14.02 1.05 1.23
C PHE A 62 -13.83 1.67 2.63
N PRO A 63 -14.66 2.65 3.01
CA PRO A 63 -14.66 3.15 4.39
C PRO A 63 -15.16 2.07 5.36
N GLN A 64 -14.46 1.88 6.47
CA GLN A 64 -14.88 0.95 7.52
C GLN A 64 -15.88 1.66 8.44
N ARG A 65 -16.96 0.95 8.79
CA ARG A 65 -17.98 1.43 9.71
C ARG A 65 -18.20 0.36 10.77
N PHE A 66 -18.17 0.77 12.04
CA PHE A 66 -18.37 -0.13 13.16
C PHE A 66 -19.77 0.03 13.72
N GLU A 67 -20.32 -1.07 14.23
CA GLU A 67 -21.62 -1.11 14.90
C GLU A 67 -21.45 -1.07 16.42
N GLY A 68 -22.51 -0.69 17.13
CA GLY A 68 -22.50 -0.67 18.59
C GLY A 68 -21.61 0.42 19.19
N ILE A 69 -21.35 1.50 18.45
CA ILE A 69 -20.58 2.64 18.96
C ILE A 69 -21.48 3.46 19.90
N ASP A 70 -20.88 3.94 21.00
CA ASP A 70 -21.51 4.90 21.91
C ASP A 70 -22.08 6.12 21.13
N PRO A 71 -23.35 6.50 21.32
CA PRO A 71 -23.92 7.68 20.69
C PRO A 71 -23.16 8.98 21.00
N ASN A 72 -22.53 9.06 22.19
CA ASN A 72 -21.69 10.21 22.55
C ASN A 72 -20.29 10.13 21.96
N ASP A 73 -19.95 9.02 21.30
CA ASP A 73 -18.67 8.70 20.67
C ASP A 73 -17.46 9.16 21.48
N ARG A 74 -17.47 8.89 22.79
CA ARG A 74 -16.46 9.42 23.71
C ARG A 74 -15.03 8.97 23.37
N TYR A 75 -14.92 7.87 22.63
CA TYR A 75 -13.65 7.28 22.19
C TYR A 75 -13.35 7.53 20.70
N ALA A 76 -14.16 8.33 20.00
CA ALA A 76 -14.02 8.63 18.57
C ALA A 76 -13.93 7.37 17.67
N ASN A 77 -14.64 6.31 18.04
CA ASN A 77 -14.58 5.01 17.38
C ASN A 77 -15.29 5.00 16.01
N HIS A 78 -16.11 6.02 15.70
CA HIS A 78 -16.66 6.16 14.35
C HIS A 78 -15.57 6.42 13.30
N ASN A 79 -14.40 6.94 13.71
CA ASN A 79 -13.28 7.24 12.82
C ASN A 79 -13.66 8.12 11.60
N THR A 80 -14.70 8.95 11.74
CA THR A 80 -15.27 9.73 10.63
C THR A 80 -14.26 10.72 10.05
N VAL A 81 -13.43 11.35 10.87
CA VAL A 81 -12.37 12.25 10.40
C VAL A 81 -11.38 11.50 9.50
N PHE A 82 -10.99 10.29 9.88
CA PHE A 82 -10.03 9.52 9.10
C PHE A 82 -10.61 9.03 7.78
N PHE A 83 -11.80 8.40 7.81
CA PHE A 83 -12.41 7.80 6.63
C PHE A 83 -13.09 8.82 5.70
N ASP A 84 -13.76 9.83 6.25
CA ASP A 84 -14.60 10.76 5.46
C ASP A 84 -13.89 12.05 5.09
N VAL A 85 -12.86 12.46 5.86
CA VAL A 85 -12.08 13.68 5.57
C VAL A 85 -10.72 13.32 4.99
N SER A 86 -9.85 12.66 5.77
CA SER A 86 -8.45 12.45 5.38
C SER A 86 -8.31 11.55 4.15
N MET A 87 -8.95 10.37 4.17
CA MET A 87 -8.86 9.44 3.04
C MET A 87 -9.53 9.96 1.77
N ARG A 88 -10.62 10.73 1.93
CA ARG A 88 -11.28 11.42 0.82
C ARG A 88 -10.42 12.54 0.23
N ALA A 89 -9.68 13.27 1.06
CA ALA A 89 -8.75 14.28 0.59
C ALA A 89 -7.58 13.66 -0.20
N LEU A 90 -7.05 12.51 0.25
CA LEU A 90 -5.99 11.78 -0.46
C LEU A 90 -6.44 11.22 -1.81
N ASP A 91 -7.73 10.93 -1.97
CA ASP A 91 -8.32 10.50 -3.25
C ASP A 91 -8.14 11.54 -4.36
N GLY A 92 -8.12 12.84 -4.02
CA GLY A 92 -7.82 13.92 -4.95
C GLY A 92 -6.36 13.99 -5.41
N LEU A 93 -5.44 13.26 -4.76
CA LEU A 93 -4.02 13.25 -5.08
C LEU A 93 -3.56 11.95 -5.73
N GLN A 94 -3.59 10.84 -4.99
CA GLN A 94 -3.14 9.52 -5.47
C GLN A 94 -4.03 8.36 -4.99
N GLY A 95 -5.05 8.64 -4.20
CA GLY A 95 -5.89 7.62 -3.59
C GLY A 95 -5.65 7.48 -2.08
N PRO A 96 -6.64 6.90 -1.36
CA PRO A 96 -6.50 6.57 0.05
C PRO A 96 -5.44 5.48 0.27
N MET A 97 -4.97 5.34 1.51
CA MET A 97 -4.05 4.27 1.89
C MET A 97 -4.81 2.96 2.18
N TYR A 98 -4.15 1.82 1.99
CA TYR A 98 -4.70 0.53 2.39
C TYR A 98 -4.69 0.37 3.92
N VAL A 99 -5.84 0.08 4.50
CA VAL A 99 -6.06 0.06 5.95
C VAL A 99 -6.31 -1.33 6.54
N GLY A 100 -6.10 -2.39 5.75
CA GLY A 100 -6.04 -3.76 6.28
C GLY A 100 -7.27 -4.64 6.06
N THR A 101 -8.42 -4.08 5.66
CA THR A 101 -9.68 -4.78 5.35
C THR A 101 -10.55 -3.93 4.40
N GLY A 102 -11.60 -4.53 3.84
CA GLY A 102 -12.59 -3.84 3.01
C GLY A 102 -11.98 -3.22 1.76
N CYS A 103 -11.15 -3.97 1.03
CA CYS A 103 -10.42 -3.45 -0.12
C CYS A 103 -10.43 -4.43 -1.28
N ILE A 104 -10.78 -3.95 -2.47
CA ILE A 104 -10.73 -4.73 -3.71
C ILE A 104 -9.44 -4.42 -4.44
N PHE A 105 -8.57 -5.42 -4.60
CA PHE A 105 -7.30 -5.32 -5.30
C PHE A 105 -7.40 -5.85 -6.73
N ARG A 106 -6.65 -5.21 -7.64
CA ARG A 106 -6.32 -5.77 -8.95
C ARG A 106 -5.17 -6.78 -8.80
N ARG A 107 -5.37 -8.02 -9.25
CA ARG A 107 -4.37 -9.11 -9.11
C ARG A 107 -3.01 -8.73 -9.69
N THR A 108 -2.99 -8.12 -10.87
CA THR A 108 -1.73 -7.73 -11.53
C THR A 108 -0.94 -6.69 -10.72
N ALA A 109 -1.64 -5.80 -10.01
CA ALA A 109 -1.00 -4.83 -9.12
C ALA A 109 -0.36 -5.52 -7.91
N LEU A 110 -1.00 -6.54 -7.34
CA LEU A 110 -0.42 -7.34 -6.23
C LEU A 110 0.84 -8.11 -6.65
N TYR A 111 0.93 -8.53 -7.92
CA TYR A 111 2.16 -9.12 -8.48
C TYR A 111 3.24 -8.07 -8.81
N GLY A 112 2.94 -6.78 -8.66
CA GLY A 112 3.88 -5.69 -8.91
C GLY A 112 4.03 -5.34 -10.39
N PHE A 113 3.08 -5.71 -11.25
CA PHE A 113 3.05 -5.23 -12.62
C PHE A 113 2.62 -3.75 -12.66
N SER A 114 3.27 -2.97 -13.53
CA SER A 114 2.85 -1.60 -13.82
C SER A 114 1.48 -1.58 -14.50
N PRO A 115 0.67 -0.52 -14.31
CA PRO A 115 -0.61 -0.43 -15.00
C PRO A 115 -0.41 -0.39 -16.52
N PRO A 116 -1.35 -0.91 -17.32
CA PRO A 116 -1.18 -1.08 -18.77
C PRO A 116 -0.83 0.21 -19.53
N ARG A 117 -1.27 1.36 -19.03
CA ARG A 117 -1.03 2.69 -19.61
C ARG A 117 0.04 3.50 -18.89
N ALA A 118 0.89 2.88 -18.06
CA ALA A 118 2.09 3.53 -17.50
C ALA A 118 3.18 3.81 -18.55
N THR A 119 3.05 3.21 -19.74
CA THR A 119 3.88 3.51 -20.91
C THR A 119 3.08 4.35 -21.88
N GLU A 120 3.38 5.65 -21.91
CA GLU A 120 2.82 6.57 -22.89
C GLU A 120 3.51 6.30 -24.25
N HIS A 121 2.70 6.13 -25.30
CA HIS A 121 3.20 5.97 -26.68
C HIS A 121 3.21 7.35 -27.34
N HIS A 122 4.38 7.99 -27.41
CA HIS A 122 4.52 9.24 -28.17
C HIS A 122 5.05 8.99 -29.59
N GLY A 123 4.42 9.64 -30.58
CA GLY A 123 4.81 9.64 -32.00
C GLY A 123 3.71 9.10 -32.94
N TRP A 124 3.71 9.53 -34.21
CA TRP A 124 2.70 9.20 -35.23
C TRP A 124 2.48 7.68 -35.44
N LEU A 125 3.42 6.83 -35.04
CA LEU A 125 3.33 5.35 -35.09
C LEU A 125 3.60 4.67 -33.73
N GLY A 126 3.53 5.41 -32.61
CA GLY A 126 3.64 4.82 -31.27
C GLY A 126 4.93 4.05 -30.96
N ARG A 127 6.04 4.30 -31.67
CA ARG A 127 7.29 3.52 -31.56
C ARG A 127 8.18 3.89 -30.36
N ARG A 128 7.96 5.01 -29.67
CA ARG A 128 8.75 5.37 -28.47
C ARG A 128 8.04 4.92 -27.21
N LYS A 129 8.65 3.96 -26.50
CA LYS A 129 8.23 3.48 -25.18
C LYS A 129 8.93 4.31 -24.11
N VAL A 130 8.21 5.14 -23.37
CA VAL A 130 8.73 5.73 -22.12
C VAL A 130 8.13 4.95 -20.97
N LYS A 131 8.94 4.18 -20.23
CA LYS A 131 8.52 3.62 -18.96
C LYS A 131 8.59 4.74 -17.93
N ILE A 132 7.46 5.20 -17.41
CA ILE A 132 7.43 6.04 -16.21
C ILE A 132 7.85 5.13 -15.04
N SER A 133 9.16 5.03 -14.80
CA SER A 133 9.71 4.21 -13.71
C SER A 133 9.38 4.89 -12.39
N LEU A 134 8.30 4.45 -11.74
CA LEU A 134 7.97 4.82 -10.36
C LEU A 134 8.90 4.17 -9.31
N ARG A 135 9.84 3.31 -9.74
CA ARG A 135 10.88 2.76 -8.85
C ARG A 135 12.16 3.59 -8.97
N LYS A 136 12.56 4.25 -7.87
CA LYS A 136 13.95 4.71 -7.70
C LYS A 136 14.87 3.48 -7.84
N PRO A 137 15.91 3.51 -8.70
CA PRO A 137 16.89 2.44 -8.73
C PRO A 137 17.59 2.39 -7.36
N LYS A 138 17.64 1.20 -6.75
CA LYS A 138 18.52 0.97 -5.59
C LYS A 138 19.96 1.08 -6.09
N ALA A 139 20.68 2.11 -5.64
CA ALA A 139 22.12 2.22 -5.86
C ALA A 139 22.81 1.05 -5.16
N VAL A 140 23.38 0.14 -5.94
CA VAL A 140 24.27 -0.91 -5.44
C VAL A 140 25.61 -0.23 -5.11
N ARG A 141 25.91 -0.03 -3.83
CA ARG A 141 27.25 0.35 -3.38
C ARG A 141 28.17 -0.87 -3.53
N LYS A 142 29.12 -0.80 -4.46
CA LYS A 142 30.28 -1.69 -4.51
C LYS A 142 31.23 -1.29 -3.37
N LYS A 143 31.54 -2.25 -2.49
CA LYS A 143 32.76 -2.24 -1.66
C LYS A 143 33.94 -2.65 -2.54
N ASP A 144 35.11 -2.05 -2.29
CA ASP A 144 36.41 -2.72 -2.08
C ASP A 144 37.54 -1.64 -1.98
N ASP A 145 38.06 -1.47 -0.75
CA ASP A 145 39.43 -1.28 -0.23
C ASP A 145 40.54 -0.67 -1.15
N GLU A 146 41.43 0.26 -0.73
CA GLU A 146 42.45 0.17 0.34
C GLU A 146 43.11 1.55 0.72
N ILE A 147 43.43 1.71 2.02
CA ILE A 147 44.63 2.33 2.68
C ILE A 147 44.90 3.86 2.55
N SER A 148 44.93 4.64 3.64
CA SER A 148 45.99 4.63 4.67
C SER A 148 45.65 5.39 5.98
N LEU A 149 46.18 4.86 7.08
CA LEU A 149 46.18 5.23 8.53
C LEU A 149 47.08 6.47 8.84
N PRO A 150 47.11 7.09 10.07
CA PRO A 150 47.13 6.41 11.38
C PRO A 150 46.47 7.06 12.62
N MET A 151 46.39 6.23 13.66
CA MET A 151 46.13 6.53 15.08
C MET A 151 47.30 7.24 15.78
N ASN A 152 46.98 8.02 16.82
CA ASN A 152 47.68 8.31 18.10
C ASN A 152 47.22 9.72 18.52
N GLY A 153 46.81 10.08 19.74
CA GLY A 153 46.80 9.52 21.09
C GLY A 153 46.76 10.71 22.07
N GLU A 154 46.23 10.51 23.29
CA GLU A 154 46.33 11.40 24.48
C GLU A 154 45.54 12.73 24.46
N PHE A 155 44.99 13.29 25.55
CA PHE A 155 44.65 12.89 26.93
C PHE A 155 43.81 14.07 27.51
N ASN A 156 43.04 13.79 28.57
CA ASN A 156 42.50 14.69 29.59
C ASN A 156 41.05 15.20 29.62
N GLU A 157 40.58 15.12 30.87
CA GLU A 157 39.28 15.20 31.50
C GLU A 157 38.96 16.63 32.01
N GLU A 158 37.84 16.70 32.74
CA GLU A 158 37.40 17.70 33.72
C GLU A 158 36.44 18.79 33.17
N GLU A 159 35.13 18.65 33.44
CA GLU A 159 34.37 19.05 34.65
C GLU A 159 33.76 20.47 34.41
N ASN A 160 32.53 20.88 34.74
CA ASN A 160 31.57 20.62 35.83
C ASN A 160 30.24 21.36 35.46
N ASP A 161 29.02 20.84 35.72
CA ASP A 161 28.16 21.14 36.91
C ASP A 161 27.16 22.29 36.60
N ASP A 162 25.88 22.41 37.01
CA ASP A 162 24.99 21.78 38.02
C ASP A 162 23.52 22.22 37.70
N GLY A 163 22.44 21.45 37.99
CA GLY A 163 21.58 21.57 39.20
C GLY A 163 20.33 22.45 38.94
N ASP A 164 19.07 22.16 39.28
CA ASP A 164 18.36 21.25 40.20
C ASP A 164 17.06 20.73 39.54
#